data_AF-A0A0S8JHJ6-F1
#
_entry.id   AF-A0A0S8JHJ6-F1
#
_cell.length_a   1.000
_cell.length_b   1.000
_cell.length_c   1.000
_cell.angle_alpha   90.00
_cell.angle_beta   90.00
_cell.angle_gamma   90.00
#
_symmetry.space_group_name_H-M   'P 1'
#
loop_
_entity.id
_entity.type
_entity.pdbx_description
1 polymer ?
#
loop_
_entity_poly.entity_id
_entity_poly.type
_entity_poly.pdbx_seq_one_letter_code
_entity_poly.pdbx_strand_id
1 'polypeptide(L)'
;MDTLTLPEILRQSAASHEFKAAVRALEAGDLDHAQRRIAFGPGEPPSKVLYAVLHVLESHPDLLIESAHVDGYVRPTEYSGEIILQPDTVRFSFVWDPKWKAQQLGWMAPDGQPHHGRAARELGHQCFRFFARVP
;
A
#
# COMPACT_ATOMS: atom_id res chain seq x y z
N MET A 1 8.97 15.08 -7.56
CA MET A 1 8.57 14.68 -6.20
C MET A 1 9.38 13.45 -5.90
N ASP A 2 10.31 13.57 -4.95
CA ASP A 2 11.08 12.43 -4.50
C ASP A 2 10.14 11.52 -3.70
N THR A 3 10.06 10.25 -4.08
CA THR A 3 9.27 9.25 -3.35
C THR A 3 9.90 9.02 -2.00
N LEU A 4 9.12 9.12 -0.91
CA LEU A 4 9.64 8.84 0.42
C LEU A 4 10.02 7.35 0.55
N THR A 5 11.16 7.11 1.17
CA THR A 5 11.59 5.76 1.56
C THR A 5 10.76 5.25 2.73
N LEU A 6 10.73 3.92 2.96
CA LEU A 6 10.05 3.36 4.13
C LEU A 6 10.48 4.01 5.45
N PRO A 7 11.79 4.16 5.76
CA PRO A 7 12.22 4.81 7.00
C PRO A 7 11.67 6.23 7.16
N GLU A 8 11.56 6.99 6.07
CA GLU A 8 11.01 8.36 6.09
C GLU A 8 9.51 8.37 6.33
N ILE A 9 8.75 7.48 5.67
CA ILE A 9 7.30 7.33 5.90
C ILE A 9 7.03 6.97 7.36
N LEU A 10 7.74 5.97 7.90
CA LEU A 10 7.56 5.54 9.29
C LEU A 10 8.01 6.61 10.31
N ARG A 11 9.01 7.43 9.97
CA ARG A 11 9.46 8.52 10.83
C ARG A 11 8.41 9.64 10.91
N GLN A 12 7.73 9.94 9.81
CA GLN A 12 6.75 11.03 9.73
C GLN A 12 5.37 10.63 10.27
N SER A 13 5.02 9.34 10.20
CA SER A 13 3.72 8.85 10.67
C SER A 13 3.55 8.90 12.19
N ALA A 14 2.35 9.20 12.66
CA ALA A 14 1.88 9.12 14.04
C ALA A 14 1.45 7.70 14.46
N ALA A 15 1.60 6.70 13.59
CA ALA A 15 1.31 5.31 13.92
C ALA A 15 2.10 4.82 15.14
N SER A 16 1.53 3.85 15.86
CA SER A 16 2.17 3.29 17.06
C SER A 16 3.50 2.62 16.74
N HIS A 17 4.35 2.49 17.74
CA HIS A 17 5.65 1.83 17.60
C HIS A 17 5.50 0.38 17.14
N GLU A 18 4.49 -0.32 17.67
CA GLU A 18 4.14 -1.70 17.35
C GLU A 18 3.63 -1.81 15.91
N PHE A 19 2.81 -0.86 15.46
CA PHE A 19 2.35 -0.85 14.06
C PHE A 19 3.51 -0.62 13.11
N LYS A 20 4.38 0.36 13.39
CA LYS A 20 5.59 0.60 12.59
C LYS A 20 6.54 -0.61 12.58
N ALA A 21 6.62 -1.37 13.67
CA ALA A 21 7.37 -2.62 13.71
C ALA A 21 6.74 -3.70 12.80
N ALA A 22 5.41 -3.83 12.82
CA ALA A 22 4.69 -4.74 11.93
C ALA A 22 4.85 -4.37 10.44
N VAL A 23 4.89 -3.08 10.09
CA VAL A 23 5.16 -2.64 8.71
C VAL A 23 6.57 -3.06 8.26
N ARG A 24 7.57 -2.92 9.13
CA ARG A 24 8.94 -3.40 8.84
C ARG A 24 9.00 -4.91 8.70
N ALA A 25 8.27 -5.65 9.55
CA ALA A 25 8.17 -7.09 9.45
C ALA A 25 7.53 -7.52 8.11
N LEU A 26 6.49 -6.81 7.67
CA LEU A 26 5.84 -7.05 6.38
C LEU A 26 6.79 -6.82 5.20
N GLU A 27 7.59 -5.75 5.23
CA GLU A 27 8.63 -5.49 4.22
C GLU A 27 9.70 -6.61 4.20
N ALA A 28 10.11 -7.08 5.37
CA ALA A 28 11.10 -8.15 5.52
C ALA A 28 10.58 -9.56 5.18
N GLY A 29 9.27 -9.72 4.98
CA GLY A 29 8.63 -11.02 4.76
C GLY A 29 8.38 -11.84 6.03
N ASP A 30 8.52 -11.25 7.22
CA ASP A 30 8.15 -11.85 8.51
C ASP A 30 6.63 -11.69 8.73
N LEU A 31 5.87 -12.59 8.09
CA LEU A 31 4.41 -12.54 8.10
C LEU A 31 3.82 -12.80 9.48
N ASP A 32 4.44 -13.66 10.28
CA ASP A 32 3.96 -14.02 11.63
C ASP A 32 3.98 -12.81 12.57
N HIS A 33 5.01 -11.96 12.45
CA HIS A 33 5.08 -10.71 13.20
C HIS A 33 4.17 -9.64 12.59
N ALA A 34 4.19 -9.47 11.27
CA ALA A 34 3.36 -8.48 10.58
C ALA A 34 1.87 -8.66 10.89
N GLN A 35 1.36 -9.91 10.85
CA GLN A 35 -0.04 -10.24 11.05
C GLN A 35 -0.56 -10.02 12.47
N ARG A 36 0.31 -9.71 13.44
CA ARG A 36 -0.12 -9.29 14.78
C ARG A 36 -0.81 -7.93 14.78
N ARG A 37 -0.51 -7.07 13.79
CA ARG A 37 -1.08 -5.72 13.67
C ARG A 37 -1.65 -5.43 12.29
N ILE A 38 -1.30 -6.18 11.26
CA ILE A 38 -1.77 -5.99 9.88
C ILE A 38 -2.42 -7.30 9.41
N ALA A 39 -3.74 -7.40 9.55
CA ALA A 39 -4.50 -8.56 9.12
C ALA A 39 -4.84 -8.47 7.62
N PHE A 40 -4.65 -9.57 6.89
CA PHE A 40 -5.04 -9.74 5.48
C PHE A 40 -5.21 -11.22 5.14
N GLY A 41 -5.97 -11.53 4.10
CA GLY A 41 -6.30 -12.90 3.72
C GLY A 41 -5.14 -13.68 3.07
N PRO A 42 -5.15 -15.03 3.08
CA PRO A 42 -4.08 -15.86 2.52
C PRO A 42 -3.93 -15.76 0.98
N GLY A 43 -4.93 -15.22 0.28
CA GLY A 43 -4.87 -14.96 -1.17
C GLY A 43 -4.27 -13.60 -1.53
N GLU A 44 -3.93 -12.77 -0.56
CA GLU A 44 -3.46 -11.40 -0.78
C GLU A 44 -1.93 -11.34 -0.84
N PRO A 45 -1.34 -10.80 -1.91
CA PRO A 45 0.11 -10.65 -2.01
C PRO A 45 0.64 -9.68 -0.95
N PRO A 46 1.57 -10.09 -0.05
CA PRO A 46 2.06 -9.24 1.04
C PRO A 46 2.66 -7.91 0.57
N SER A 47 3.32 -7.90 -0.59
CA SER A 47 3.87 -6.67 -1.18
C SER A 47 2.80 -5.65 -1.56
N LYS A 48 1.61 -6.10 -1.97
CA LYS A 48 0.50 -5.22 -2.33
C LYS A 48 -0.24 -4.71 -1.10
N VAL A 49 -0.36 -5.55 -0.07
CA VAL A 49 -0.82 -5.13 1.27
C VAL A 49 0.12 -4.04 1.81
N LEU A 50 1.43 -4.25 1.72
CA LEU A 50 2.43 -3.25 2.10
C LEU A 50 2.22 -1.93 1.33
N TYR A 51 2.00 -1.99 0.01
CA TYR A 51 1.74 -0.77 -0.77
C TYR A 51 0.51 0.02 -0.30
N ALA A 52 -0.58 -0.66 0.04
CA ALA A 52 -1.78 -0.01 0.59
C ALA A 52 -1.48 0.65 1.94
N VAL A 53 -0.77 -0.06 2.83
CA VAL A 53 -0.39 0.45 4.16
C VAL A 53 0.56 1.65 4.05
N LEU A 54 1.57 1.59 3.19
CA LEU A 54 2.50 2.72 2.99
C LEU A 54 1.80 3.95 2.43
N HIS A 55 0.88 3.76 1.49
CA HIS A 55 0.15 4.88 0.93
C HIS A 55 -0.75 5.58 1.96
N VAL A 56 -1.37 4.83 2.89
CA VAL A 56 -2.07 5.42 4.05
C VAL A 56 -1.10 6.23 4.90
N LEU A 57 0.02 5.65 5.30
CA LEU A 57 0.98 6.29 6.22
C LEU A 57 1.60 7.55 5.63
N GLU A 58 1.82 7.58 4.32
CA GLU A 58 2.37 8.73 3.60
C GLU A 58 1.31 9.82 3.38
N SER A 59 0.09 9.45 2.99
CA SER A 59 -0.97 10.43 2.69
C SER A 59 -1.67 10.98 3.93
N HIS A 60 -1.62 10.25 5.05
CA HIS A 60 -2.26 10.61 6.31
C HIS A 60 -1.30 10.39 7.48
N PRO A 61 -0.17 11.13 7.53
CA PRO A 61 0.87 10.93 8.54
C PRO A 61 0.35 11.19 9.96
N ASP A 62 -0.70 12.00 10.13
CA ASP A 62 -1.22 12.37 11.45
C ASP A 62 -2.16 11.33 12.08
N LEU A 63 -2.54 10.27 11.34
CA LEU A 63 -3.40 9.23 11.89
C LEU A 63 -2.68 8.38 12.93
N LEU A 64 -3.28 8.28 14.11
CA LEU A 64 -2.91 7.28 15.10
C LEU A 64 -3.40 5.92 14.60
N ILE A 65 -2.47 5.07 14.19
CA ILE A 65 -2.75 3.72 13.68
C ILE A 65 -2.11 2.70 14.61
N GLU A 66 -2.93 1.84 15.18
CA GLU A 66 -2.48 0.75 16.06
C GLU A 66 -2.60 -0.62 15.38
N SER A 67 -3.58 -0.79 14.50
CA SER A 67 -3.77 -1.99 13.69
C SER A 67 -4.45 -1.64 12.37
N ALA A 68 -4.30 -2.54 11.40
CA ALA A 68 -4.95 -2.46 10.11
C ALA A 68 -5.55 -3.81 9.74
N HIS A 69 -6.70 -3.79 9.09
CA HIS A 69 -7.27 -4.91 8.36
C HIS A 69 -7.37 -4.51 6.90
N VAL A 70 -6.73 -5.29 6.01
CA VAL A 70 -6.81 -5.11 4.57
C VAL A 70 -7.67 -6.24 4.02
N ASP A 71 -8.71 -5.86 3.27
CA ASP A 71 -9.53 -6.78 2.50
C ASP A 71 -9.42 -6.39 1.03
N GLY A 72 -8.59 -7.14 0.31
CA GLY A 72 -8.21 -6.85 -1.06
C GLY A 72 -8.50 -8.00 -2.02
N TYR A 73 -8.73 -7.63 -3.28
CA TYR A 73 -8.90 -8.56 -4.39
C TYR A 73 -7.90 -8.27 -5.51
N VAL A 74 -7.26 -9.33 -5.99
CA VAL A 74 -6.27 -9.27 -7.06
C VAL A 74 -6.94 -9.44 -8.41
N ARG A 75 -6.65 -8.53 -9.34
CA ARG A 75 -6.93 -8.67 -10.78
C ARG A 75 -5.59 -8.76 -11.53
N PRO A 76 -5.57 -9.21 -12.80
CA PRO A 76 -4.32 -9.44 -13.54
C PRO A 76 -3.35 -8.25 -13.55
N THR A 77 -3.83 -7.01 -13.56
CA THR A 77 -3.01 -5.80 -13.56
C THR A 77 -3.30 -4.85 -12.40
N GLU A 78 -4.15 -5.24 -11.46
CA GLU A 78 -4.69 -4.35 -10.42
C GLU A 78 -4.78 -5.06 -9.07
N TYR A 79 -4.77 -4.28 -8.00
CA TYR A 79 -5.18 -4.72 -6.68
C TYR A 79 -5.98 -3.62 -6.01
N SER A 80 -7.11 -3.98 -5.44
CA SER A 80 -8.14 -3.05 -5.03
C SER A 80 -8.91 -3.63 -3.87
N GLY A 81 -9.49 -2.79 -3.04
CA GLY A 81 -10.10 -3.24 -1.80
C GLY A 81 -10.25 -2.11 -0.81
N GLU A 82 -10.30 -2.50 0.46
CA GLU A 82 -10.42 -1.59 1.58
C GLU A 82 -9.33 -1.84 2.63
N ILE A 83 -8.90 -0.76 3.29
CA ILE A 83 -8.11 -0.83 4.50
C ILE A 83 -8.87 -0.15 5.64
N ILE A 84 -9.01 -0.88 6.74
CA ILE A 84 -9.69 -0.45 7.97
C ILE A 84 -8.63 -0.29 9.05
N LEU A 85 -8.57 0.88 9.67
CA LEU A 85 -7.54 1.28 10.64
C LEU A 85 -8.16 1.44 12.02
N GLN A 86 -7.48 0.93 13.05
CA GLN A 86 -7.84 1.14 14.46
C GLN A 86 -6.88 2.14 15.12
N PRO A 87 -7.32 2.89 16.16
CA PRO A 87 -8.56 2.70 16.94
C PRO A 87 -9.82 3.35 16.34
N ASP A 88 -9.67 4.40 15.53
CA ASP A 88 -10.79 5.24 15.10
C ASP A 88 -11.70 4.63 14.01
N THR A 89 -11.44 3.37 13.62
CA THR A 89 -12.16 2.66 12.54
C THR A 89 -12.20 3.47 11.25
N VAL A 90 -11.08 4.10 10.90
CA VAL A 90 -10.95 4.87 9.65
C VAL A 90 -10.84 3.91 8.49
N ARG A 91 -11.62 4.14 7.44
CA ARG A 91 -11.65 3.29 6.25
C ARG A 91 -11.15 4.02 5.02
N PHE A 92 -10.39 3.32 4.19
CA PHE A 92 -10.03 3.78 2.86
C PHE A 92 -10.34 2.71 1.83
N SER A 93 -10.99 3.10 0.74
CA SER A 93 -11.11 2.26 -0.46
C SER A 93 -10.00 2.65 -1.44
N PHE A 94 -9.43 1.65 -2.12
CA PHE A 94 -8.27 1.86 -2.98
C PHE A 94 -8.29 1.04 -4.27
N VAL A 95 -7.57 1.55 -5.28
CA VAL A 95 -7.22 0.87 -6.53
C VAL A 95 -5.75 1.15 -6.84
N TRP A 96 -4.91 0.14 -6.65
CA TRP A 96 -3.52 0.11 -7.09
C TRP A 96 -3.45 -0.47 -8.51
N ASP A 97 -3.08 0.38 -9.47
CA ASP A 97 -3.06 0.07 -10.90
C ASP A 97 -1.76 0.60 -11.55
N PRO A 98 -0.70 -0.22 -11.60
CA PRO A 98 0.56 0.14 -12.24
C PRO A 98 0.43 0.26 -13.76
N LYS A 99 -0.59 -0.33 -14.39
CA LYS A 99 -0.83 -0.18 -15.83
C LYS A 99 -1.33 1.22 -16.12
N TRP A 100 -2.31 1.70 -15.36
CA TRP A 100 -2.75 3.09 -15.41
C TRP A 100 -1.60 4.06 -15.14
N LYS A 101 -0.78 3.81 -14.11
CA LYS A 101 0.35 4.69 -13.81
C LYS A 101 1.38 4.72 -14.93
N ALA A 102 1.73 3.56 -15.51
CA ALA A 102 2.63 3.50 -16.66
C ALA A 102 2.10 4.30 -17.86
N GLN A 103 0.79 4.26 -18.12
CA GLN A 103 0.15 5.09 -19.15
C GLN A 103 0.29 6.59 -18.87
N GLN A 104 0.03 7.01 -17.63
CA GLN A 104 0.18 8.43 -17.23
C GLN A 104 1.59 8.96 -17.44
N LEU A 105 2.60 8.10 -17.25
CA LEU A 105 4.01 8.45 -17.41
C LEU A 105 4.55 8.25 -18.84
N GLY A 106 3.72 7.77 -19.78
CA GLY A 106 4.16 7.42 -21.13
C GLY A 106 5.16 6.27 -21.16
N TRP A 107 5.21 5.43 -20.13
CA TRP A 107 6.10 4.27 -20.07
C TRP A 107 5.53 3.13 -20.89
N MET A 108 5.91 3.10 -22.17
CA MET A 108 5.44 2.11 -23.14
C MET A 108 6.50 1.05 -23.41
N ALA A 109 6.08 -0.20 -23.55
CA ALA A 109 6.90 -1.29 -24.06
C ALA A 109 6.91 -1.29 -25.61
N PRO A 110 7.85 -2.00 -26.27
CA PRO A 110 7.96 -2.02 -27.74
C PRO A 110 6.70 -2.52 -28.48
N ASP A 111 5.84 -3.28 -27.79
CA ASP A 111 4.55 -3.78 -28.30
C ASP A 111 3.42 -2.75 -28.21
N GLY A 112 3.73 -1.52 -27.76
CA GLY A 112 2.75 -0.46 -27.57
C GLY A 112 1.87 -0.65 -26.33
N GLN A 113 2.14 -1.63 -25.46
CA GLN A 113 1.45 -1.78 -24.19
C GLN A 113 2.14 -0.96 -23.08
N PRO A 114 1.40 -0.54 -22.04
CA PRO A 114 2.01 0.12 -20.89
C PRO A 114 2.93 -0.84 -20.13
N HIS A 115 4.13 -0.35 -19.79
CA HIS A 115 5.14 -1.11 -19.07
C HIS A 115 4.82 -1.17 -17.56
N HIS A 116 3.68 -1.76 -17.21
CA HIS A 116 3.17 -1.87 -15.84
C HIS A 116 4.14 -2.58 -14.88
N GLY A 117 4.93 -3.56 -15.36
CA GLY A 117 5.99 -4.17 -14.54
C GLY A 117 7.08 -3.18 -14.09
N ARG A 118 7.42 -2.20 -14.95
CA ARG A 118 8.35 -1.12 -14.61
C ARG A 118 7.74 -0.19 -13.57
N ALA A 119 6.49 0.22 -13.78
CA ALA A 119 5.75 1.05 -12.82
C ALA A 119 5.65 0.38 -11.45
N ALA A 120 5.27 -0.90 -11.39
CA ALA A 120 5.19 -1.64 -10.13
C ALA A 120 6.54 -1.67 -9.39
N ARG A 121 7.64 -1.92 -10.11
CA ARG A 121 8.99 -2.02 -9.53
C ARG A 121 9.57 -0.67 -9.10
N GLU A 122 9.42 0.36 -9.92
CA GLU A 122 10.07 1.66 -9.71
C GLU A 122 9.24 2.60 -8.83
N LEU A 123 7.91 2.42 -8.79
CA LEU A 123 7.00 3.33 -8.08
C LEU A 123 6.30 2.68 -6.89
N GLY A 124 6.20 1.34 -6.84
CA GLY A 124 5.62 0.61 -5.72
C GLY A 124 4.27 1.18 -5.26
N HIS A 125 4.23 1.71 -4.03
CA HIS A 125 3.06 2.29 -3.39
C HIS A 125 2.54 3.61 -4.02
N GLN A 126 3.16 4.12 -5.07
CA GLN A 126 2.69 5.33 -5.77
C GLN A 126 1.69 5.04 -6.91
N CYS A 127 1.41 3.76 -7.23
CA CYS A 127 0.56 3.39 -8.37
C CYS A 127 -0.95 3.44 -8.11
N PHE A 128 -1.44 4.24 -7.17
CA PHE A 128 -2.88 4.34 -6.90
C PHE A 128 -3.61 5.19 -7.95
N ARG A 129 -4.54 4.56 -8.67
CA ARG A 129 -5.52 5.22 -9.56
C ARG A 129 -6.66 5.83 -8.76
N PHE A 130 -7.01 5.22 -7.65
CA PHE A 130 -8.02 5.68 -6.72
C PHE A 130 -7.56 5.39 -5.28
N PHE A 131 -7.76 6.35 -4.40
CA PHE A 131 -7.54 6.21 -2.98
C PHE A 131 -8.37 7.27 -2.26
N ALA A 132 -9.34 6.87 -1.44
CA ALA A 132 -10.21 7.81 -0.74
C ALA A 132 -10.67 7.25 0.60
N ARG A 133 -10.79 8.16 1.58
CA ARG A 133 -11.45 7.84 2.85
C ARG A 133 -12.93 7.61 2.59
N VAL A 134 -13.49 6.55 3.15
CA VAL A 134 -14.92 6.20 3.01
C VAL A 134 -15.62 6.19 4.38
N PRO A 135 -16.95 6.35 4.41
CA PRO A 135 -17.74 6.36 5.66
C PRO A 135 -17.64 5.09 6.52
#